data_AF-A0AAJ2G734-F1
#
_entry.id   AF-A0AAJ2G734-F1
#
_cell.length_a   1.000
_cell.length_b   1.000
_cell.length_c   1.000
_cell.angle_alpha   90.00
_cell.angle_beta   90.00
_cell.angle_gamma   90.00
#
_symmetry.space_group_name_H-M   'P 1'
#
loop_
_entity.id
_entity.type
_entity.pdbx_description
1 polymer ?
#
loop_
_entity_poly.entity_id
_entity_poly.type
_entity_poly.pdbx_seq_one_letter_code
_entity_poly.pdbx_strand_id
1 'polypeptide(L)'
;MKFLSNVDMDKNQLLQVVIHSAAVAPGSPVDGQIYYNTGTNLYYYYRVTDTTWIPFGGGNVVGGAGLAESTVAGVTTLSVNVDGVGLEINADIVRLKDLGVVTAKLADNAVTTIKVTDKNITFAKIQDIPTMTLIGRVAAGSGVASAIAIIDDNTMASALSTNLATAGSIKAYVDSRISAIGSLQGAFNATTSTQFPGGATTFKGYYWYVTVAGTVQGVTMNVGDVLIANKDNPSLTVASDWIFLESNRDQATTTVLGVVALATAAEVQTGTDANKVVTPSTLSQRTATETRTGLIEIATQAETNTGTDDTRAVTPLKLKTLLDAQLVASGFATNVGDATALTYTITHNFNTKDVGVELFDATTGATVYADVTRPTVNTCAIAFAKAPALNAYRVIVKKN
;
A
#
# COMPACT_ATOMS: atom_id res chain seq x y z
N MET A 1 -35.32 -6.24 -128.46
CA MET A 1 -34.36 -7.19 -129.04
C MET A 1 -34.08 -8.25 -127.99
N LYS A 2 -34.08 -9.54 -128.35
CA LYS A 2 -33.71 -10.61 -127.42
C LYS A 2 -32.30 -11.08 -127.77
N PHE A 3 -31.39 -11.03 -126.81
CA PHE A 3 -30.09 -11.69 -126.93
C PHE A 3 -30.26 -13.13 -126.46
N LEU A 4 -29.92 -14.10 -127.31
CA LEU A 4 -30.06 -15.54 -127.02
C LEU A 4 -28.75 -16.18 -126.54
N SER A 5 -27.74 -15.36 -126.26
CA SER A 5 -26.45 -15.73 -125.71
C SER A 5 -26.03 -14.67 -124.69
N ASN A 6 -25.03 -14.99 -123.86
CA ASN A 6 -24.44 -14.01 -122.95
C ASN A 6 -23.89 -12.81 -123.73
N VAL A 7 -24.04 -11.62 -123.17
CA VAL A 7 -23.45 -10.39 -123.70
C VAL A 7 -22.19 -10.10 -122.87
N ASP A 8 -21.02 -10.27 -123.50
CA ASP A 8 -19.76 -9.78 -122.94
C ASP A 8 -19.60 -8.31 -123.33
N MET A 9 -19.35 -7.45 -122.34
CA MET A 9 -19.20 -6.01 -122.53
C MET A 9 -17.73 -5.57 -122.58
N ASP A 10 -16.77 -6.50 -122.46
CA ASP A 10 -15.32 -6.23 -122.43
C ASP A 10 -14.96 -5.08 -121.46
N LYS A 11 -15.48 -5.18 -120.23
CA LYS A 11 -15.32 -4.17 -119.16
C LYS A 11 -15.95 -2.80 -119.42
N ASN A 12 -16.71 -2.61 -120.50
CA ASN A 12 -17.55 -1.43 -120.69
C ASN A 12 -18.79 -1.47 -119.79
N GLN A 13 -19.38 -0.29 -119.54
CA GLN A 13 -20.55 -0.14 -118.68
C GLN A 13 -21.85 0.00 -119.48
N LEU A 14 -22.96 -0.40 -118.85
CA LEU A 14 -24.28 -0.03 -119.33
C LEU A 14 -24.64 1.36 -118.79
N LEU A 15 -24.82 2.31 -119.71
CA LEU A 15 -25.17 3.69 -119.35
C LEU A 15 -26.68 3.87 -119.30
N GLN A 16 -27.16 4.49 -118.22
CA GLN A 16 -28.58 4.88 -118.03
C GLN A 16 -29.58 3.73 -118.25
N VAL A 17 -29.16 2.50 -117.94
CA VAL A 17 -30.03 1.34 -118.08
C VAL A 17 -31.06 1.33 -116.95
N VAL A 18 -32.32 1.13 -117.32
CA VAL A 18 -33.38 0.81 -116.36
C VAL A 18 -33.35 -0.69 -116.12
N ILE A 19 -33.06 -1.09 -114.89
CA ILE A 19 -33.14 -2.49 -114.46
C ILE A 19 -34.60 -2.95 -114.55
N HIS A 20 -34.82 -4.24 -114.86
CA HIS A 20 -36.16 -4.81 -114.96
C HIS A 20 -37.00 -4.46 -113.74
N SER A 21 -38.09 -3.73 -113.97
CA SER A 21 -38.99 -3.22 -112.94
C SER A 21 -40.27 -4.06 -112.93
N ALA A 22 -40.58 -4.68 -111.78
CA ALA A 22 -41.75 -5.56 -111.64
C ALA A 22 -42.33 -5.49 -110.22
N ALA A 23 -43.65 -5.64 -110.08
CA ALA A 23 -44.30 -5.64 -108.76
C ALA A 23 -44.16 -6.98 -108.01
N VAL A 24 -43.87 -8.06 -108.73
CA VAL A 24 -43.68 -9.42 -108.21
C VAL A 24 -42.39 -10.01 -108.74
N ALA A 25 -41.81 -10.93 -107.96
CA ALA A 25 -40.57 -11.59 -108.31
C ALA A 25 -40.70 -12.46 -109.59
N PRO A 26 -39.73 -12.42 -110.52
CA PRO A 26 -39.72 -13.28 -111.71
C PRO A 26 -39.81 -14.79 -111.38
N GLY A 27 -40.67 -15.53 -112.11
CA GLY A 27 -41.11 -16.89 -111.79
C GLY A 27 -40.21 -18.06 -112.24
N SER A 28 -39.00 -17.81 -112.72
CA SER A 28 -37.99 -18.85 -113.04
C SER A 28 -36.60 -18.22 -113.04
N PRO A 29 -36.13 -17.76 -111.87
CA PRO A 29 -34.92 -16.95 -111.81
C PRO A 29 -33.65 -17.77 -112.01
N VAL A 30 -32.61 -17.10 -112.47
CA VAL A 30 -31.25 -17.64 -112.55
C VAL A 30 -30.34 -16.95 -111.54
N ASP A 31 -29.26 -17.62 -111.13
CA ASP A 31 -28.32 -17.08 -110.16
C ASP A 31 -27.74 -15.74 -110.61
N GLY A 32 -27.67 -14.75 -109.71
CA GLY A 32 -27.19 -13.40 -110.01
C GLY A 32 -28.16 -12.53 -110.82
N GLN A 33 -29.36 -13.01 -111.17
CA GLN A 33 -30.37 -12.19 -111.84
C GLN A 33 -30.80 -11.03 -110.94
N ILE A 34 -30.96 -9.81 -111.49
CA ILE A 34 -31.33 -8.61 -110.75
C ILE A 34 -32.68 -8.06 -111.25
N TYR A 35 -33.54 -7.60 -110.35
CA TYR A 35 -34.73 -6.79 -110.68
C TYR A 35 -34.98 -5.70 -109.62
N TYR A 36 -35.72 -4.66 -109.99
CA TYR A 36 -36.26 -3.67 -109.08
C TYR A 36 -37.72 -4.02 -108.76
N ASN A 37 -38.03 -4.20 -107.48
CA ASN A 37 -39.39 -4.46 -107.04
C ASN A 37 -40.14 -3.14 -106.81
N THR A 38 -41.19 -2.87 -107.58
CA THR A 38 -41.97 -1.62 -107.47
C THR A 38 -42.91 -1.58 -106.27
N GLY A 39 -43.16 -2.72 -105.61
CA GLY A 39 -43.93 -2.80 -104.37
C GLY A 39 -43.09 -2.48 -103.14
N THR A 40 -41.84 -2.96 -103.09
CA THR A 40 -40.93 -2.70 -101.96
C THR A 40 -39.93 -1.57 -102.21
N ASN A 41 -39.86 -1.04 -103.43
CA ASN A 41 -38.91 -0.02 -103.88
C ASN A 41 -37.42 -0.36 -103.66
N LEU A 42 -37.09 -1.66 -103.71
CA LEU A 42 -35.72 -2.16 -103.52
C LEU A 42 -35.27 -2.95 -104.75
N TYR A 43 -33.97 -2.94 -105.00
CA TYR A 43 -33.35 -3.88 -105.92
C TYR A 43 -33.20 -5.23 -105.22
N TYR A 44 -33.34 -6.32 -105.97
CA TYR A 44 -33.07 -7.68 -105.49
C TYR A 44 -32.17 -8.40 -106.48
N TYR A 45 -31.30 -9.28 -105.98
CA TYR A 45 -30.66 -10.30 -106.78
C TYR A 45 -31.14 -11.69 -106.34
N TYR A 46 -31.23 -12.62 -107.27
CA TYR A 46 -31.54 -14.00 -106.96
C TYR A 46 -30.26 -14.76 -106.61
N ARG A 47 -30.30 -15.54 -105.52
CA ARG A 47 -29.23 -16.46 -105.18
C ARG A 47 -29.75 -17.89 -105.20
N VAL A 48 -29.19 -18.73 -106.06
CA VAL A 48 -29.65 -20.11 -106.26
C VAL A 48 -29.43 -20.99 -105.02
N THR A 49 -28.40 -20.72 -104.22
CA THR A 49 -28.12 -21.48 -102.99
C THR A 49 -29.20 -21.31 -101.93
N ASP A 50 -29.75 -20.11 -101.82
CA ASP A 50 -30.75 -19.74 -100.80
C ASP A 50 -32.17 -19.86 -101.37
N THR A 51 -32.29 -20.12 -102.67
CA THR A 51 -33.54 -20.21 -103.44
C THR A 51 -34.44 -18.97 -103.30
N THR A 52 -33.87 -17.81 -102.98
CA THR A 52 -34.61 -16.61 -102.62
C THR A 52 -34.10 -15.36 -103.33
N TRP A 53 -34.99 -14.39 -103.50
CA TRP A 53 -34.62 -13.04 -103.93
C TRP A 53 -34.14 -12.25 -102.71
N ILE A 54 -32.88 -11.79 -102.75
CA ILE A 54 -32.23 -11.07 -101.66
C ILE A 54 -32.19 -9.58 -102.00
N PRO A 55 -32.71 -8.69 -101.16
CA PRO A 55 -32.65 -7.25 -101.41
C PRO A 55 -31.20 -6.75 -101.31
N PHE A 56 -30.83 -5.83 -102.20
CA PHE A 56 -29.59 -5.08 -102.05
C PHE A 56 -29.69 -4.19 -100.80
N GLY A 57 -28.71 -4.27 -99.92
CA GLY A 57 -28.64 -3.47 -98.68
C GLY A 57 -29.51 -3.94 -97.52
N GLY A 58 -30.32 -4.99 -97.69
CA GLY A 58 -31.15 -5.55 -96.61
C GLY A 58 -30.41 -6.61 -95.81
N GLY A 59 -29.50 -6.21 -94.92
CA GLY A 59 -29.14 -7.08 -93.80
C GLY A 59 -30.33 -7.12 -92.84
N ASN A 60 -30.81 -8.31 -92.46
CA ASN A 60 -31.77 -8.43 -91.35
C ASN A 60 -31.08 -7.92 -90.08
N VAL A 61 -31.34 -6.68 -89.71
CA VAL A 61 -31.07 -6.22 -88.36
C VAL A 61 -32.26 -6.71 -87.54
N VAL A 62 -31.99 -7.37 -86.42
CA VAL A 62 -33.04 -7.83 -85.49
C VAL A 62 -32.62 -7.40 -84.09
N GLY A 63 -33.32 -6.42 -83.53
CA GLY A 63 -33.19 -6.08 -82.11
C GLY A 63 -33.77 -7.19 -81.22
N GLY A 64 -32.99 -7.73 -80.29
CA GLY A 64 -33.51 -8.64 -79.25
C GLY A 64 -34.30 -7.88 -78.18
N ALA A 65 -34.84 -8.56 -77.15
CA ALA A 65 -35.67 -7.91 -76.12
C ALA A 65 -35.01 -6.69 -75.41
N GLY A 66 -33.67 -6.66 -75.34
CA GLY A 66 -32.90 -5.54 -74.77
C GLY A 66 -32.57 -4.41 -75.74
N LEU A 67 -32.92 -4.50 -77.03
CA LEU A 67 -32.61 -3.51 -78.06
C LEU A 67 -33.86 -3.22 -78.91
N ALA A 68 -34.25 -1.95 -79.03
CA ALA A 68 -35.24 -1.50 -80.00
C ALA A 68 -34.56 -1.18 -81.34
N GLU A 69 -35.14 -1.70 -82.42
CA GLU A 69 -34.78 -1.31 -83.78
C GLU A 69 -35.75 -0.23 -84.29
N SER A 70 -35.22 0.79 -84.95
CA SER A 70 -36.01 1.77 -85.68
C SER A 70 -35.41 2.00 -87.05
N THR A 71 -36.20 1.83 -88.11
CA THR A 71 -35.77 2.14 -89.48
C THR A 71 -36.54 3.35 -89.99
N VAL A 72 -35.82 4.45 -90.23
CA VAL A 72 -36.38 5.69 -90.77
C VAL A 72 -35.53 6.13 -91.96
N ALA A 73 -36.18 6.33 -93.12
CA ALA A 73 -35.55 6.78 -94.36
C ALA A 73 -34.33 5.93 -94.82
N GLY A 74 -34.40 4.61 -94.61
CA GLY A 74 -33.33 3.68 -95.03
C GLY A 74 -32.13 3.62 -94.07
N VAL A 75 -32.18 4.33 -92.94
CA VAL A 75 -31.22 4.20 -91.85
C VAL A 75 -31.86 3.38 -90.74
N THR A 76 -31.25 2.23 -90.44
CA THR A 76 -31.65 1.39 -89.31
C THR A 76 -30.78 1.75 -88.10
N THR A 77 -31.41 2.12 -86.98
CA THR A 77 -30.75 2.37 -85.69
C THR A 77 -31.16 1.32 -84.67
N LEU A 78 -30.22 0.96 -83.80
CA LEU A 78 -30.46 0.13 -82.61
C LEU A 78 -30.31 1.01 -81.38
N SER A 79 -31.31 0.98 -80.51
CA SER A 79 -31.33 1.67 -79.22
C SER A 79 -31.47 0.66 -78.09
N VAL A 80 -30.84 0.89 -76.94
CA VAL A 80 -31.02 0.02 -75.77
C VAL A 80 -32.39 0.24 -75.16
N ASN A 81 -33.09 -0.85 -74.85
CA ASN A 81 -34.32 -0.79 -74.08
C ASN A 81 -33.96 -0.68 -72.59
N VAL A 82 -34.13 0.51 -72.02
CA VAL A 82 -33.93 0.73 -70.59
C VAL A 82 -35.27 0.74 -69.86
N ASP A 83 -35.30 0.13 -68.68
CA ASP A 83 -36.47 0.16 -67.78
C ASP A 83 -36.63 1.51 -67.07
N GLY A 84 -35.61 2.38 -67.17
CA GLY A 84 -35.59 3.66 -66.47
C GLY A 84 -35.51 3.49 -64.94
N VAL A 85 -35.16 2.30 -64.45
CA VAL A 85 -35.03 1.97 -63.03
C VAL A 85 -33.63 1.48 -62.72
N GLY A 86 -33.16 0.42 -63.39
CA GLY A 86 -31.77 -0.03 -63.26
C GLY A 86 -30.83 0.77 -64.16
N LEU A 87 -31.17 0.84 -65.44
CA LEU A 87 -30.38 1.56 -66.44
C LEU A 87 -31.16 2.76 -66.96
N GLU A 88 -30.44 3.78 -67.40
CA GLU A 88 -30.99 4.91 -68.14
C GLU A 88 -30.09 5.27 -69.33
N ILE A 89 -30.69 5.96 -70.30
CA ILE A 89 -29.99 6.58 -71.42
C ILE A 89 -29.96 8.08 -71.14
N ASN A 90 -28.75 8.64 -71.00
CA ASN A 90 -28.54 10.08 -70.86
C ASN A 90 -27.71 10.57 -72.05
N ALA A 91 -28.37 11.21 -73.03
CA ALA A 91 -27.83 11.44 -74.36
C ALA A 91 -27.39 10.11 -75.02
N ASP A 92 -26.15 10.00 -75.48
CA ASP A 92 -25.63 8.80 -76.16
C ASP A 92 -24.93 7.81 -75.20
N ILE A 93 -25.14 7.93 -73.88
CA ILE A 93 -24.53 7.07 -72.85
C ILE A 93 -25.59 6.22 -72.17
N VAL A 94 -25.38 4.90 -72.17
CA VAL A 94 -26.10 3.96 -71.30
C VAL A 94 -25.37 3.88 -69.96
N ARG A 95 -26.05 4.19 -68.85
CA ARG A 95 -25.46 4.15 -67.50
C ARG A 95 -26.43 3.57 -66.48
N LEU A 96 -25.90 3.26 -65.30
CA LEU A 96 -26.73 3.00 -64.13
C LEU A 96 -27.46 4.28 -63.74
N LYS A 97 -28.76 4.17 -63.48
CA LYS A 97 -29.55 5.29 -62.96
C LYS A 97 -29.23 5.53 -61.49
N ASP A 98 -29.37 6.78 -61.04
CA ASP A 98 -29.31 7.11 -59.62
C ASP A 98 -30.29 6.25 -58.83
N LEU A 99 -29.82 5.66 -57.72
CA LEU A 99 -30.56 4.68 -56.90
C LEU A 99 -30.97 3.39 -57.64
N GLY A 100 -30.44 3.15 -58.85
CA GLY A 100 -30.81 1.99 -59.67
C GLY A 100 -30.31 0.64 -59.15
N VAL A 101 -29.39 0.65 -58.18
CA VAL A 101 -28.94 -0.52 -57.41
C VAL A 101 -29.75 -0.59 -56.12
N VAL A 102 -30.73 -1.48 -56.10
CA VAL A 102 -31.51 -1.84 -54.91
C VAL A 102 -30.85 -3.02 -54.18
N THR A 103 -31.26 -3.28 -52.93
CA THR A 103 -30.74 -4.38 -52.12
C THR A 103 -30.77 -5.73 -52.85
N ALA A 104 -31.86 -6.04 -53.56
CA ALA A 104 -31.98 -7.29 -54.33
C ALA A 104 -31.00 -7.42 -55.51
N LYS A 105 -30.37 -6.32 -55.95
CA LYS A 105 -29.36 -6.30 -57.02
C LYS A 105 -27.93 -6.45 -56.51
N LEU A 106 -27.71 -6.38 -55.19
CA LEU A 106 -26.45 -6.71 -54.55
C LEU A 106 -26.56 -8.08 -53.91
N ALA A 107 -25.92 -9.08 -54.51
CA ALA A 107 -25.83 -10.40 -53.89
C ALA A 107 -25.04 -10.34 -52.56
N ASP A 108 -25.26 -11.32 -51.68
CA ASP A 108 -24.47 -11.47 -50.47
C ASP A 108 -22.97 -11.52 -50.80
N ASN A 109 -22.16 -10.80 -50.02
CA ASN A 109 -20.72 -10.64 -50.23
C ASN A 109 -20.31 -9.98 -51.57
N ALA A 110 -21.25 -9.42 -52.34
CA ALA A 110 -20.91 -8.72 -53.58
C ALA A 110 -20.03 -7.48 -53.34
N VAL A 111 -20.12 -6.85 -52.16
CA VAL A 111 -19.25 -5.73 -51.77
C VAL A 111 -18.08 -6.26 -50.96
N THR A 112 -16.99 -6.59 -51.66
CA THR A 112 -15.72 -7.01 -51.07
C THR A 112 -14.88 -5.82 -50.63
N THR A 113 -13.88 -6.03 -49.77
CA THR A 113 -12.97 -4.96 -49.31
C THR A 113 -12.33 -4.16 -50.45
N ILE A 114 -11.92 -4.80 -51.56
CA ILE A 114 -11.34 -4.09 -52.71
C ILE A 114 -12.30 -3.11 -53.40
N LYS A 115 -13.62 -3.30 -53.24
CA LYS A 115 -14.67 -2.41 -53.76
C LYS A 115 -14.92 -1.22 -52.82
N VAL A 116 -14.36 -1.25 -51.61
CA VAL A 116 -14.43 -0.18 -50.62
C VAL A 116 -13.03 0.37 -50.43
N THR A 117 -12.69 1.41 -51.20
CA THR A 117 -11.39 2.09 -51.04
C THR A 117 -11.29 2.77 -49.67
N ASP A 118 -10.07 3.01 -49.21
CA ASP A 118 -9.80 3.65 -47.93
C ASP A 118 -10.59 4.96 -47.76
N LYS A 119 -11.10 5.19 -46.53
CA LYS A 119 -11.90 6.38 -46.14
C LYS A 119 -13.27 6.50 -46.82
N ASN A 120 -13.69 5.56 -47.68
CA ASN A 120 -15.01 5.63 -48.31
C ASN A 120 -16.16 5.38 -47.32
N ILE A 121 -15.93 4.64 -46.22
CA ILE A 121 -16.88 4.52 -45.11
C ILE A 121 -16.46 5.52 -44.02
N THR A 122 -17.18 6.64 -43.95
CA THR A 122 -16.96 7.71 -42.97
C THR A 122 -17.90 7.55 -41.78
N PHE A 123 -17.63 8.26 -40.69
CA PHE A 123 -18.49 8.24 -39.50
C PHE A 123 -19.97 8.54 -39.81
N ALA A 124 -20.25 9.51 -40.68
CA ALA A 124 -21.61 9.85 -41.10
C ALA A 124 -22.35 8.68 -41.80
N LYS A 125 -21.62 7.76 -42.42
CA LYS A 125 -22.18 6.56 -43.08
C LYS A 125 -22.48 5.42 -42.10
N ILE A 126 -22.09 5.56 -40.83
CA ILE A 126 -22.32 4.58 -39.74
C ILE A 126 -22.92 5.24 -38.48
N GLN A 127 -23.57 6.41 -38.61
CA GLN A 127 -23.99 7.24 -37.47
C GLN A 127 -25.23 6.74 -36.71
N ASP A 128 -25.98 5.79 -37.27
CA ASP A 128 -27.17 5.22 -36.64
C ASP A 128 -26.79 4.10 -35.65
N ILE A 129 -26.17 4.50 -34.54
CA ILE A 129 -25.78 3.59 -33.45
C ILE A 129 -26.62 3.98 -32.23
N PRO A 130 -27.27 3.03 -31.54
CA PRO A 130 -28.02 3.32 -30.32
C PRO A 130 -27.14 4.04 -29.28
N THR A 131 -27.77 4.90 -28.47
CA THR A 131 -27.10 5.56 -27.35
C THR A 131 -26.38 4.55 -26.47
N MET A 132 -25.18 4.91 -26.00
CA MET A 132 -24.37 4.06 -25.13
C MET A 132 -24.08 2.67 -25.74
N THR A 133 -23.90 2.63 -27.06
CA THR A 133 -23.53 1.41 -27.77
C THR A 133 -22.35 1.69 -28.69
N LEU A 134 -21.48 0.69 -28.85
CA LEU A 134 -20.39 0.67 -29.83
C LEU A 134 -20.59 -0.53 -30.76
N ILE A 135 -20.20 -0.39 -32.03
CA ILE A 135 -20.05 -1.54 -32.93
C ILE A 135 -18.69 -2.17 -32.67
N GLY A 136 -18.67 -3.43 -32.23
CA GLY A 136 -17.41 -4.14 -32.00
C GLY A 136 -17.61 -5.64 -31.76
N ARG A 137 -16.59 -6.30 -31.21
CA ARG A 137 -16.68 -7.73 -30.86
C ARG A 137 -15.86 -8.03 -29.62
N VAL A 138 -16.52 -8.64 -28.62
CA VAL A 138 -15.95 -9.05 -27.32
C VAL A 138 -15.75 -10.57 -27.22
N ALA A 139 -16.19 -11.34 -28.23
CA ALA A 139 -16.02 -12.79 -28.28
C ALA A 139 -14.61 -13.20 -28.73
N ALA A 140 -14.13 -14.36 -28.26
CA ALA A 140 -12.89 -14.96 -28.76
C ALA A 140 -13.02 -15.41 -30.23
N GLY A 141 -11.93 -15.36 -31.00
CA GLY A 141 -11.89 -15.81 -32.40
C GLY A 141 -12.04 -14.70 -33.44
N SER A 142 -12.51 -15.01 -34.65
CA SER A 142 -12.93 -14.06 -35.70
C SER A 142 -14.44 -14.21 -35.92
N GLY A 143 -15.14 -13.13 -36.30
CA GLY A 143 -16.59 -13.17 -36.47
C GLY A 143 -17.21 -11.82 -36.79
N VAL A 144 -18.55 -11.79 -36.86
CA VAL A 144 -19.35 -10.58 -37.16
C VAL A 144 -19.33 -9.64 -35.95
N ALA A 145 -19.26 -8.33 -36.21
CA ALA A 145 -19.40 -7.33 -35.16
C ALA A 145 -20.84 -7.29 -34.63
N SER A 146 -21.00 -6.93 -33.35
CA SER A 146 -22.28 -6.78 -32.67
C SER A 146 -22.34 -5.44 -31.92
N ALA A 147 -23.53 -5.11 -31.42
CA ALA A 147 -23.69 -4.05 -30.44
C ALA A 147 -23.00 -4.43 -29.12
N ILE A 148 -22.09 -3.59 -28.66
CA ILE A 148 -21.48 -3.65 -27.32
C ILE A 148 -22.10 -2.54 -26.49
N ALA A 149 -22.72 -2.90 -25.37
CA ALA A 149 -23.25 -1.93 -24.43
C ALA A 149 -22.13 -1.19 -23.69
N ILE A 150 -22.28 0.13 -23.56
CA ILE A 150 -21.52 0.98 -22.67
C ILE A 150 -22.37 1.16 -21.41
N ILE A 151 -21.85 0.79 -20.25
CA ILE A 151 -22.55 0.90 -18.98
C ILE A 151 -22.09 2.14 -18.22
N ASP A 152 -23.06 2.86 -17.65
CA ASP A 152 -22.81 3.92 -16.66
C ASP A 152 -23.25 3.42 -15.28
N ASP A 153 -22.35 2.67 -14.64
CA ASP A 153 -22.52 2.07 -13.32
C ASP A 153 -21.31 2.36 -12.43
N ASN A 154 -21.48 3.33 -11.54
CA ASN A 154 -20.47 3.77 -10.57
C ASN A 154 -20.03 2.68 -9.58
N THR A 155 -20.81 1.61 -9.42
CA THR A 155 -20.49 0.48 -8.54
C THR A 155 -19.82 -0.67 -9.27
N MET A 156 -19.83 -0.64 -10.61
CA MET A 156 -19.43 -1.76 -11.49
C MET A 156 -20.20 -3.07 -11.20
N ALA A 157 -21.39 -3.00 -10.57
CA ALA A 157 -22.18 -4.18 -10.21
C ALA A 157 -22.81 -4.87 -11.43
N SER A 158 -23.12 -4.11 -12.48
CA SER A 158 -23.67 -4.55 -13.76
C SER A 158 -22.60 -4.85 -14.82
N ALA A 159 -21.31 -4.79 -14.44
CA ALA A 159 -20.21 -5.11 -15.33
C ALA A 159 -20.26 -6.59 -15.75
N LEU A 160 -20.15 -6.82 -17.06
CA LEU A 160 -20.08 -8.13 -17.68
C LEU A 160 -18.80 -8.20 -18.52
N SER A 161 -18.36 -9.40 -18.87
CA SER A 161 -17.24 -9.61 -19.81
C SER A 161 -17.52 -9.10 -21.24
N THR A 162 -18.76 -8.67 -21.49
CA THR A 162 -19.27 -8.28 -22.80
C THR A 162 -19.70 -6.82 -22.90
N ASN A 163 -19.48 -6.01 -21.86
CA ASN A 163 -19.79 -4.57 -21.85
C ASN A 163 -18.54 -3.73 -21.52
N LEU A 164 -18.61 -2.44 -21.81
CA LEU A 164 -17.56 -1.46 -21.53
C LEU A 164 -18.09 -0.46 -20.51
N ALA A 165 -17.29 -0.03 -19.54
CA ALA A 165 -17.69 1.01 -18.59
C ALA A 165 -17.39 2.42 -19.12
N THR A 166 -18.19 3.41 -18.71
CA THR A 166 -17.83 4.82 -18.89
C THR A 166 -16.61 5.19 -18.06
N ALA A 167 -15.87 6.20 -18.49
CA ALA A 167 -14.79 6.78 -17.67
C ALA A 167 -15.32 7.31 -16.32
N GLY A 168 -16.56 7.81 -16.28
CA GLY A 168 -17.24 8.26 -15.07
C GLY A 168 -17.45 7.11 -14.06
N SER A 169 -17.93 5.97 -14.54
CA SER A 169 -18.12 4.75 -13.74
C SER A 169 -16.81 4.22 -13.16
N ILE A 170 -15.76 4.16 -14.00
CA ILE A 170 -14.43 3.74 -13.58
C ILE A 170 -13.91 4.68 -12.48
N LYS A 171 -14.01 6.00 -12.69
CA LYS A 171 -13.59 6.99 -11.69
C LYS A 171 -14.35 6.83 -10.38
N ALA A 172 -15.68 6.72 -10.43
CA ALA A 172 -16.50 6.60 -9.22
C ALA A 172 -16.21 5.31 -8.44
N TYR A 173 -16.03 4.19 -9.14
CA TYR A 173 -15.63 2.93 -8.52
C TYR A 173 -14.26 3.05 -7.85
N VAL A 174 -13.25 3.55 -8.57
CA VAL A 174 -11.90 3.72 -8.03
C VAL A 174 -11.88 4.67 -6.83
N ASP A 175 -12.55 5.82 -6.93
CA ASP A 175 -12.68 6.78 -5.83
C ASP A 175 -13.31 6.12 -4.60
N SER A 176 -14.39 5.35 -4.78
CA SER A 176 -15.04 4.61 -3.68
C SER A 176 -14.11 3.60 -3.01
N ARG A 177 -13.29 2.88 -3.80
CA ARG A 177 -12.32 1.91 -3.24
C ARG A 177 -11.15 2.60 -2.54
N ILE A 178 -10.68 3.74 -3.04
CA ILE A 178 -9.60 4.52 -2.44
C ILE A 178 -10.08 5.22 -1.18
N SER A 179 -11.29 5.79 -1.15
CA SER A 179 -11.89 6.36 0.06
C SER A 179 -11.99 5.34 1.20
N ALA A 180 -12.10 4.04 0.89
CA ALA A 180 -12.07 2.97 1.90
C ALA A 180 -10.66 2.66 2.45
N ILE A 181 -9.60 3.11 1.77
CA ILE A 181 -8.21 2.99 2.20
C ILE A 181 -7.83 4.34 2.81
N GLY A 182 -7.87 4.43 4.14
CA GLY A 182 -7.70 5.66 4.90
C GLY A 182 -6.50 6.53 4.47
N SER A 183 -6.68 7.85 4.45
CA SER A 183 -5.62 8.82 4.12
C SER A 183 -5.34 9.78 5.28
N LEU A 184 -4.10 10.22 5.38
CA LEU A 184 -3.68 11.22 6.35
C LEU A 184 -4.22 12.59 5.96
N GLN A 185 -5.10 13.15 6.79
CA GLN A 185 -5.72 14.45 6.59
C GLN A 185 -4.93 15.60 7.23
N GLY A 186 -4.10 15.31 8.24
CA GLY A 186 -3.15 16.28 8.81
C GLY A 186 -3.02 16.22 10.32
N ALA A 187 -2.49 17.30 10.89
CA ALA A 187 -2.29 17.49 12.32
C ALA A 187 -3.58 17.92 13.03
N PHE A 188 -3.78 17.47 14.26
CA PHE A 188 -4.89 17.88 15.14
C PHE A 188 -4.37 18.50 16.44
N ASN A 189 -4.88 19.68 16.79
CA ASN A 189 -4.60 20.34 18.06
C ASN A 189 -5.80 20.14 19.01
N ALA A 190 -5.65 19.25 19.99
CA ALA A 190 -6.72 18.91 20.91
C ALA A 190 -6.92 19.95 22.03
N THR A 191 -6.01 20.91 22.23
CA THR A 191 -6.17 21.97 23.24
C THR A 191 -7.18 23.01 22.80
N THR A 192 -7.11 23.44 21.53
CA THR A 192 -7.93 24.55 21.00
C THR A 192 -9.20 24.08 20.30
N SER A 193 -9.26 22.80 19.92
CA SER A 193 -10.42 22.23 19.24
C SER A 193 -11.53 21.91 20.24
N THR A 194 -12.74 22.36 19.97
CA THR A 194 -13.93 21.98 20.75
C THR A 194 -14.66 20.79 20.15
N GLN A 195 -14.29 20.35 18.95
CA GLN A 195 -14.91 19.27 18.18
C GLN A 195 -13.84 18.36 17.56
N PHE A 196 -14.21 17.12 17.24
CA PHE A 196 -13.35 16.21 16.46
C PHE A 196 -13.09 16.78 15.05
N PRO A 197 -12.00 16.40 14.36
CA PRO A 197 -11.64 16.99 13.07
C PRO A 197 -12.60 16.56 11.94
N GLY A 198 -12.48 17.18 10.76
CA GLY A 198 -13.23 16.75 9.57
C GLY A 198 -14.69 17.24 9.52
N GLY A 199 -15.60 16.37 9.05
CA GLY A 199 -17.06 16.64 8.98
C GLY A 199 -17.74 16.04 7.75
N ALA A 200 -18.74 16.74 7.21
CA ALA A 200 -19.35 16.38 5.93
C ALA A 200 -18.26 16.43 4.85
N THR A 201 -17.98 15.32 4.16
CA THR A 201 -16.83 15.03 3.26
C THR A 201 -15.66 14.25 3.87
N THR A 202 -15.68 13.96 5.18
CA THR A 202 -14.73 13.00 5.77
C THR A 202 -15.21 11.58 5.50
N PHE A 203 -14.36 10.77 4.87
CA PHE A 203 -14.65 9.37 4.59
C PHE A 203 -14.11 8.46 5.69
N LYS A 204 -14.74 7.30 5.85
CA LYS A 204 -14.27 6.25 6.77
C LYS A 204 -12.79 5.94 6.49
N GLY A 205 -11.99 5.86 7.54
CA GLY A 205 -10.55 5.58 7.47
C GLY A 205 -9.68 6.82 7.35
N TYR A 206 -10.22 8.00 7.02
CA TYR A 206 -9.46 9.25 7.10
C TYR A 206 -8.92 9.45 8.51
N TYR A 207 -7.67 9.86 8.63
CA TYR A 207 -7.02 9.96 9.92
C TYR A 207 -6.20 11.23 10.12
N TRP A 208 -6.10 11.64 11.38
CA TRP A 208 -5.34 12.80 11.85
C TRP A 208 -4.41 12.36 12.96
N TYR A 209 -3.23 12.97 13.07
CA TYR A 209 -2.34 12.76 14.20
C TYR A 209 -2.36 13.98 15.13
N VAL A 210 -2.39 13.73 16.43
CA VAL A 210 -2.44 14.79 17.43
C VAL A 210 -1.06 15.41 17.61
N THR A 211 -0.94 16.72 17.42
CA THR A 211 0.31 17.47 17.63
C THR A 211 0.33 18.25 18.92
N VAL A 212 -0.83 18.50 19.52
CA VAL A 212 -0.97 19.21 20.80
C VAL A 212 -2.03 18.50 21.63
N ALA A 213 -1.65 18.10 22.86
CA ALA A 213 -2.52 17.36 23.77
C ALA A 213 -3.70 18.19 24.28
N GLY A 214 -4.82 17.55 24.61
CA GLY A 214 -6.00 18.23 25.12
C GLY A 214 -7.18 17.28 25.30
N THR A 215 -8.36 17.82 25.63
CA THR A 215 -9.58 17.03 25.79
C THR A 215 -10.67 17.60 24.92
N VAL A 216 -11.19 16.77 24.02
CA VAL A 216 -12.22 17.15 23.05
C VAL A 216 -13.43 16.24 23.26
N GLN A 217 -14.59 16.82 23.52
CA GLN A 217 -15.85 16.08 23.71
C GLN A 217 -15.75 14.98 24.79
N GLY A 218 -14.93 15.21 25.83
CA GLY A 218 -14.70 14.26 26.92
C GLY A 218 -13.65 13.18 26.64
N VAL A 219 -13.07 13.14 25.44
CA VAL A 219 -11.95 12.25 25.09
C VAL A 219 -10.64 13.01 25.28
N THR A 220 -9.80 12.54 26.20
CA THR A 220 -8.44 13.07 26.39
C THR A 220 -7.50 12.47 25.36
N MET A 221 -6.71 13.31 24.70
CA MET A 221 -5.75 12.92 23.68
C MET A 221 -4.39 13.56 23.98
N ASN A 222 -3.34 12.82 23.69
CA ASN A 222 -1.94 13.20 23.83
C ASN A 222 -1.28 13.43 22.46
N VAL A 223 -0.14 14.12 22.47
CA VAL A 223 0.68 14.27 21.27
C VAL A 223 1.13 12.89 20.79
N GLY A 224 0.84 12.55 19.54
CA GLY A 224 1.15 11.27 18.91
C GLY A 224 -0.04 10.33 18.71
N ASP A 225 -1.19 10.63 19.30
CA ASP A 225 -2.41 9.84 19.07
C ASP A 225 -2.93 10.01 17.66
N VAL A 226 -3.69 9.02 17.20
CA VAL A 226 -4.31 9.05 15.87
C VAL A 226 -5.81 8.93 15.99
N LEU A 227 -6.54 9.90 15.44
CA LEU A 227 -7.99 9.85 15.29
C LEU A 227 -8.30 9.33 13.90
N ILE A 228 -9.16 8.31 13.79
CA ILE A 228 -9.58 7.72 12.52
C ILE A 228 -11.10 7.77 12.42
N ALA A 229 -11.65 8.27 11.32
CA ALA A 229 -13.09 8.23 11.08
C ALA A 229 -13.60 6.79 10.94
N ASN A 230 -14.61 6.38 11.71
CA ASN A 230 -15.15 5.01 11.68
C ASN A 230 -16.29 4.83 10.65
N LYS A 231 -16.80 5.93 10.10
CA LYS A 231 -17.84 5.97 9.07
C LYS A 231 -17.67 7.20 8.18
N ASP A 232 -18.39 7.20 7.07
CA ASP A 232 -18.51 8.39 6.24
C ASP A 232 -19.34 9.46 6.96
N ASN A 233 -18.91 10.72 6.83
CA ASN A 233 -19.51 11.87 7.49
C ASN A 233 -19.65 11.66 9.01
N PRO A 234 -18.55 11.40 9.74
CA PRO A 234 -18.59 11.22 11.19
C PRO A 234 -19.10 12.49 11.86
N SER A 235 -19.86 12.33 12.95
CA SER A 235 -20.23 13.45 13.80
C SER A 235 -19.00 14.04 14.47
N LEU A 236 -18.95 15.37 14.54
CA LEU A 236 -17.85 16.09 15.18
C LEU A 236 -17.93 16.10 16.71
N THR A 237 -19.01 15.56 17.28
CA THR A 237 -19.27 15.56 18.73
C THR A 237 -19.51 14.18 19.32
N VAL A 238 -19.66 13.15 18.49
CA VAL A 238 -19.97 11.78 18.96
C VAL A 238 -18.74 10.90 18.83
N ALA A 239 -18.17 10.50 19.97
CA ALA A 239 -16.93 9.72 20.01
C ALA A 239 -17.02 8.35 19.31
N SER A 240 -18.21 7.70 19.27
CA SER A 240 -18.37 6.39 18.62
C SER A 240 -18.24 6.41 17.09
N ASP A 241 -18.30 7.60 16.48
CA ASP A 241 -18.04 7.78 15.05
C ASP A 241 -16.54 7.81 14.72
N TRP A 242 -15.69 7.75 15.74
CA TRP A 242 -14.24 7.82 15.67
C TRP A 242 -13.61 6.60 16.32
N ILE A 243 -12.47 6.19 15.78
CA ILE A 243 -11.55 5.25 16.40
C ILE A 243 -10.39 6.10 16.89
N PHE A 244 -10.08 5.99 18.18
CA PHE A 244 -8.92 6.63 18.77
C PHE A 244 -7.83 5.58 18.94
N LEU A 245 -6.77 5.70 18.15
CA LEU A 245 -5.52 4.98 18.36
C LEU A 245 -4.68 5.84 19.31
N GLU A 246 -4.93 5.63 20.58
CA GLU A 246 -4.12 6.19 21.66
C GLU A 246 -2.72 5.54 21.56
N SER A 247 -1.69 6.31 21.21
CA SER A 247 -0.28 5.92 21.38
C SER A 247 0.15 5.95 22.85
N ASN A 248 -0.82 6.13 23.76
CA ASN A 248 -0.60 6.54 25.13
C ASN A 248 0.30 5.58 25.90
N ARG A 249 1.46 6.16 26.23
CA ARG A 249 2.25 5.89 27.41
C ARG A 249 1.45 6.30 28.65
N ASP A 250 0.39 5.58 28.99
CA ASP A 250 -0.30 5.83 30.25
C ASP A 250 0.68 5.67 31.42
N GLN A 251 0.56 6.51 32.44
CA GLN A 251 1.35 6.32 33.65
C GLN A 251 0.99 4.96 34.25
N ALA A 252 1.99 4.12 34.48
CA ALA A 252 1.76 2.82 35.11
C ALA A 252 1.11 3.02 36.48
N THR A 253 0.06 2.24 36.75
CA THR A 253 -0.57 2.17 38.07
C THR A 253 -0.48 0.74 38.60
N THR A 254 -0.95 0.49 39.82
CA THR A 254 -0.98 -0.87 40.39
C THR A 254 -1.95 -1.81 39.67
N THR A 255 -2.84 -1.30 38.81
CA THR A 255 -3.85 -2.07 38.08
C THR A 255 -3.77 -1.91 36.56
N VAL A 256 -2.98 -0.95 36.06
CA VAL A 256 -2.85 -0.64 34.64
C VAL A 256 -1.38 -0.67 34.23
N LEU A 257 -1.07 -1.48 33.21
CA LEU A 257 0.25 -1.48 32.59
C LEU A 257 0.49 -0.13 31.88
N GLY A 258 1.67 0.44 32.06
CA GLY A 258 2.02 1.75 31.51
C GLY A 258 3.51 2.01 31.58
N VAL A 259 3.90 3.27 31.52
CA VAL A 259 5.29 3.71 31.68
C VAL A 259 5.53 4.48 32.97
N VAL A 260 6.78 4.51 33.38
CA VAL A 260 7.24 5.11 34.65
C VAL A 260 8.42 6.02 34.39
N ALA A 261 8.55 7.07 35.19
CA ALA A 261 9.78 7.83 35.28
C ALA A 261 10.70 7.20 36.33
N LEU A 262 12.02 7.24 36.10
CA LEU A 262 13.00 6.80 37.09
C LEU A 262 13.15 7.89 38.16
N ALA A 263 13.14 7.49 39.43
CA ALA A 263 13.32 8.40 40.55
C ALA A 263 14.77 8.90 40.62
N THR A 264 14.95 10.19 40.91
CA THR A 264 16.25 10.79 41.26
C THR A 264 16.65 10.41 42.68
N ALA A 265 17.94 10.55 43.01
CA ALA A 265 18.44 10.25 44.35
C ALA A 265 17.79 11.10 45.46
N ALA A 266 17.42 12.35 45.16
CA ALA A 266 16.71 13.22 46.09
C ALA A 266 15.29 12.72 46.35
N GLU A 267 14.57 12.30 45.30
CA GLU A 267 13.22 11.76 45.41
C GLU A 267 13.19 10.45 46.20
N VAL A 268 14.15 9.54 45.97
CA VAL A 268 14.29 8.31 46.78
C VAL A 268 14.61 8.63 48.24
N GLN A 269 15.40 9.67 48.51
CA GLN A 269 15.68 10.16 49.87
C GLN A 269 14.44 10.70 50.58
N THR A 270 13.61 11.47 49.88
CA THR A 270 12.34 11.99 50.42
C THR A 270 11.29 10.89 50.60
N GLY A 271 11.17 9.95 49.65
CA GLY A 271 10.37 8.73 49.78
C GLY A 271 8.85 8.91 49.72
N THR A 272 8.35 9.98 49.09
CA THR A 272 6.90 10.29 49.03
C THR A 272 6.25 10.00 47.67
N ASP A 273 7.03 9.89 46.60
CA ASP A 273 6.52 9.70 45.24
C ASP A 273 6.22 8.21 44.97
N ALA A 274 4.94 7.89 44.73
CA ALA A 274 4.46 6.53 44.45
C ALA A 274 4.48 6.17 42.95
N ASN A 275 4.81 7.12 42.08
CA ASN A 275 4.63 7.04 40.63
C ASN A 275 5.96 6.83 39.88
N LYS A 276 7.08 6.82 40.61
CA LYS A 276 8.43 6.65 40.07
C LYS A 276 9.10 5.37 40.53
N VAL A 277 9.98 4.85 39.69
CA VAL A 277 10.71 3.60 39.96
C VAL A 277 12.12 3.87 40.48
N VAL A 278 12.49 3.19 41.56
CA VAL A 278 13.83 3.20 42.14
C VAL A 278 14.77 2.34 41.28
N THR A 279 15.99 2.83 41.04
CA THR A 279 17.04 2.09 40.34
C THR A 279 18.06 1.55 41.35
N PRO A 280 18.87 0.52 41.00
CA PRO A 280 19.96 0.08 41.87
C PRO A 280 20.89 1.24 42.29
N SER A 281 21.19 2.17 41.37
CA SER A 281 22.03 3.34 41.65
C SER A 281 21.39 4.27 42.71
N THR A 282 20.10 4.59 42.56
CA THR A 282 19.42 5.49 43.49
C THR A 282 19.07 4.83 44.83
N LEU A 283 18.91 3.50 44.87
CA LEU A 283 18.83 2.74 46.11
C LEU A 283 20.15 2.76 46.89
N SER A 284 21.29 2.53 46.23
CA SER A 284 22.62 2.56 46.86
C SER A 284 22.96 3.91 47.48
N GLN A 285 22.38 5.01 46.99
CA GLN A 285 22.57 6.36 47.53
C GLN A 285 21.64 6.68 48.72
N ARG A 286 20.68 5.80 49.05
CA ARG A 286 19.73 5.99 50.13
C ARG A 286 20.36 5.60 51.48
N THR A 287 21.38 6.34 51.91
CA THR A 287 22.08 6.08 53.18
C THR A 287 21.25 6.45 54.41
N ALA A 288 21.48 5.72 55.49
CA ALA A 288 20.89 6.00 56.80
C ALA A 288 21.48 7.28 57.41
N THR A 289 20.64 8.03 58.11
CA THR A 289 21.04 9.12 59.00
C THR A 289 20.31 8.93 60.33
N GLU A 290 20.67 9.70 61.36
CA GLU A 290 19.97 9.63 62.66
C GLU A 290 18.47 9.91 62.55
N THR A 291 18.06 10.73 61.56
CA THR A 291 16.67 11.16 61.35
C THR A 291 15.94 10.35 60.29
N ARG A 292 16.63 9.47 59.56
CA ARG A 292 16.08 8.80 58.37
C ARG A 292 16.65 7.41 58.21
N THR A 293 15.77 6.41 58.12
CA THR A 293 16.15 5.02 57.80
C THR A 293 16.90 4.95 56.47
N GLY A 294 17.79 3.97 56.27
CA GLY A 294 18.50 3.80 55.01
C GLY A 294 19.50 2.66 55.04
N LEU A 295 20.31 2.54 54.00
CA LEU A 295 21.44 1.61 53.96
C LEU A 295 22.56 2.10 54.90
N ILE A 296 23.12 1.18 55.68
CA ILE A 296 24.23 1.46 56.61
C ILE A 296 25.36 0.47 56.38
N GLU A 297 26.60 0.96 56.37
CA GLU A 297 27.79 0.12 56.26
C GLU A 297 28.17 -0.46 57.64
N ILE A 298 28.74 -1.66 57.65
CA ILE A 298 29.23 -2.28 58.88
C ILE A 298 30.65 -1.80 59.17
N ALA A 299 30.89 -1.20 60.33
CA ALA A 299 32.21 -0.74 60.78
C ALA A 299 33.23 -1.89 60.80
N THR A 300 34.48 -1.62 60.46
CA THR A 300 35.60 -2.54 60.66
C THR A 300 35.99 -2.65 62.15
N GLN A 301 36.83 -3.61 62.52
CA GLN A 301 37.32 -3.69 63.91
C GLN A 301 38.15 -2.46 64.29
N ALA A 302 38.96 -1.93 63.36
CA ALA A 302 39.75 -0.73 63.59
C ALA A 302 38.86 0.49 63.86
N GLU A 303 37.84 0.70 63.02
CA GLU A 303 36.87 1.78 63.21
C GLU A 303 36.10 1.65 64.52
N THR A 304 35.70 0.41 64.88
CA THR A 304 35.05 0.14 66.17
C THR A 304 35.96 0.49 67.36
N ASN A 305 37.27 0.22 67.25
CA ASN A 305 38.23 0.55 68.31
C ASN A 305 38.50 2.06 68.40
N THR A 306 38.50 2.78 67.27
CA THR A 306 38.70 4.23 67.23
C THR A 306 37.45 5.00 67.68
N GLY A 307 36.25 4.52 67.32
CA GLY A 307 34.98 5.03 67.84
C GLY A 307 34.60 6.44 67.37
N THR A 308 35.05 6.88 66.19
CA THR A 308 34.79 8.24 65.67
C THR A 308 33.74 8.32 64.56
N ASP A 309 33.42 7.20 63.89
CA ASP A 309 32.48 7.18 62.77
C ASP A 309 31.07 6.80 63.27
N ASP A 310 30.14 7.75 63.21
CA ASP A 310 28.74 7.60 63.63
C ASP A 310 27.81 7.19 62.47
N THR A 311 28.37 6.93 61.29
CA THR A 311 27.63 6.53 60.08
C THR A 311 27.67 5.02 59.80
N ARG A 312 28.25 4.24 60.72
CA ARG A 312 28.47 2.79 60.56
C ARG A 312 27.89 1.97 61.72
N ALA A 313 27.41 0.77 61.41
CA ALA A 313 26.90 -0.18 62.40
C ALA A 313 28.01 -1.09 62.96
N VAL A 314 28.00 -1.33 64.27
CA VAL A 314 28.90 -2.29 64.94
C VAL A 314 28.22 -3.65 65.06
N THR A 315 28.93 -4.73 64.72
CA THR A 315 28.42 -6.10 64.92
C THR A 315 28.70 -6.62 66.32
N PRO A 316 27.93 -7.60 66.83
CA PRO A 316 28.20 -8.23 68.12
C PRO A 316 29.64 -8.76 68.27
N LEU A 317 30.23 -9.32 67.20
CA LEU A 317 31.60 -9.80 67.21
C LEU A 317 32.61 -8.66 67.46
N LYS A 318 32.42 -7.52 66.80
CA LYS A 318 33.34 -6.38 66.89
C LYS A 318 33.26 -5.71 68.25
N LEU A 319 32.03 -5.59 68.77
CA LEU A 319 31.77 -5.12 70.13
C LEU A 319 32.41 -6.05 71.17
N LYS A 320 32.21 -7.36 71.05
CA LYS A 320 32.81 -8.34 71.97
C LYS A 320 34.33 -8.24 71.96
N THR A 321 34.95 -8.17 70.77
CA THR A 321 36.41 -8.09 70.63
C THR A 321 36.98 -6.83 71.29
N LEU A 322 36.33 -5.67 71.10
CA LEU A 322 36.70 -4.44 71.80
C LEU A 322 36.60 -4.60 73.32
N LEU A 323 35.48 -5.12 73.82
CA LEU A 323 35.25 -5.30 75.24
C LEU A 323 36.25 -6.29 75.88
N ASP A 324 36.53 -7.42 75.23
CA ASP A 324 37.52 -8.39 75.69
C ASP A 324 38.92 -7.77 75.76
N ALA A 325 39.32 -7.00 74.74
CA ALA A 325 40.61 -6.32 74.71
C ALA A 325 40.76 -5.29 75.84
N GLN A 326 39.70 -4.50 76.11
CA GLN A 326 39.68 -3.54 77.22
C GLN A 326 39.69 -4.25 78.59
N LEU A 327 39.03 -5.40 78.71
CA LEU A 327 39.02 -6.20 79.94
C LEU A 327 40.41 -6.78 80.24
N VAL A 328 41.13 -7.30 79.23
CA VAL A 328 42.51 -7.79 79.40
C VAL A 328 43.47 -6.64 79.69
N ALA A 329 43.32 -5.49 79.02
CA ALA A 329 44.18 -4.33 79.24
C ALA A 329 44.01 -3.67 80.62
N SER A 330 42.94 -4.00 81.36
CA SER A 330 42.66 -3.47 82.69
C SER A 330 43.04 -4.40 83.85
N GLY A 331 43.58 -5.60 83.59
CA GLY A 331 43.96 -6.57 84.61
C GLY A 331 45.36 -7.15 84.42
N PHE A 332 46.18 -7.13 85.48
CA PHE A 332 47.51 -7.73 85.53
C PHE A 332 47.61 -8.61 86.77
N ALA A 333 48.21 -9.79 86.66
CA ALA A 333 48.41 -10.64 87.83
C ALA A 333 49.68 -11.47 87.73
N THR A 334 50.44 -11.54 88.82
CA THR A 334 51.68 -12.32 88.91
C THR A 334 51.82 -12.98 90.29
N ASN A 335 52.58 -14.06 90.36
CA ASN A 335 52.98 -14.63 91.64
C ASN A 335 54.23 -13.91 92.16
N VAL A 336 54.36 -13.82 93.47
CA VAL A 336 55.53 -13.26 94.17
C VAL A 336 55.98 -14.18 95.30
N GLY A 337 57.26 -14.09 95.64
CA GLY A 337 57.91 -14.91 96.65
C GLY A 337 59.09 -15.68 96.07
N ASP A 338 60.26 -15.56 96.70
CA ASP A 338 61.50 -16.26 96.35
C ASP A 338 62.26 -16.75 97.62
N ALA A 339 61.61 -16.70 98.79
CA ALA A 339 62.15 -16.97 100.12
C ALA A 339 63.24 -16.01 100.62
N THR A 340 63.59 -14.96 99.87
CA THR A 340 64.70 -14.05 100.18
C THR A 340 64.31 -12.57 100.17
N ALA A 341 63.65 -12.07 99.12
CA ALA A 341 63.30 -10.67 98.98
C ALA A 341 62.10 -10.32 99.86
N LEU A 342 62.21 -9.15 100.51
CA LEU A 342 61.12 -8.55 101.29
C LEU A 342 60.24 -7.64 100.45
N THR A 343 60.72 -7.19 99.28
CA THR A 343 59.99 -6.26 98.40
C THR A 343 60.00 -6.76 96.96
N TYR A 344 58.82 -6.77 96.33
CA TYR A 344 58.65 -7.19 94.92
C TYR A 344 58.06 -6.04 94.11
N THR A 345 58.72 -5.69 93.01
CA THR A 345 58.20 -4.71 92.04
C THR A 345 57.34 -5.41 90.99
N ILE A 346 56.08 -4.97 90.90
CA ILE A 346 55.06 -5.49 90.01
C ILE A 346 54.85 -4.48 88.88
N THR A 347 55.36 -4.81 87.70
CA THR A 347 55.24 -3.97 86.51
C THR A 347 53.94 -4.30 85.76
N HIS A 348 52.95 -3.42 85.86
CA HIS A 348 51.61 -3.59 85.28
C HIS A 348 51.38 -2.78 83.99
N ASN A 349 52.23 -1.79 83.68
CA ASN A 349 52.18 -1.01 82.43
C ASN A 349 50.84 -0.29 82.13
N PHE A 350 50.04 0.03 83.14
CA PHE A 350 48.73 0.68 82.94
C PHE A 350 48.80 2.19 82.69
N ASN A 351 50.00 2.78 82.78
CA ASN A 351 50.24 4.20 82.65
C ASN A 351 49.35 5.06 83.59
N THR A 352 49.04 4.53 84.77
CA THR A 352 48.32 5.22 85.83
C THR A 352 48.73 4.68 87.20
N LYS A 353 48.76 5.55 88.21
CA LYS A 353 48.88 5.13 89.62
C LYS A 353 47.54 4.71 90.21
N ASP A 354 46.43 5.04 89.56
CA ASP A 354 45.10 4.67 90.02
C ASP A 354 44.83 3.19 89.70
N VAL A 355 45.32 2.34 90.60
CA VAL A 355 45.24 0.88 90.49
C VAL A 355 44.81 0.29 91.82
N GLY A 356 43.87 -0.64 91.76
CA GLY A 356 43.57 -1.57 92.86
C GLY A 356 44.64 -2.65 92.92
N VAL A 357 45.18 -2.93 94.10
CA VAL A 357 46.12 -4.04 94.32
C VAL A 357 45.52 -4.95 95.37
N GLU A 358 45.35 -6.22 95.00
CA GLU A 358 44.83 -7.28 95.86
C GLU A 358 45.86 -8.40 95.93
N LEU A 359 46.03 -8.97 97.13
CA LEU A 359 46.93 -10.08 97.36
C LEU A 359 46.17 -11.22 98.02
N PHE A 360 46.44 -12.44 97.57
CA PHE A 360 45.97 -13.64 98.23
C PHE A 360 47.04 -14.72 98.26
N ASP A 361 46.98 -15.58 99.26
CA ASP A 361 47.81 -16.77 99.36
C ASP A 361 47.52 -17.73 98.21
N ALA A 362 48.54 -18.04 97.41
CA ALA A 362 48.40 -18.80 96.18
C ALA A 362 47.96 -20.25 96.41
N THR A 363 48.05 -20.76 97.65
CA THR A 363 47.64 -22.12 98.01
C THR A 363 46.25 -22.14 98.64
N THR A 364 45.98 -21.22 99.57
CA THR A 364 44.75 -21.24 100.38
C THR A 364 43.66 -20.29 99.86
N GLY A 365 44.01 -19.32 99.03
CA GLY A 365 43.09 -18.29 98.54
C GLY A 365 42.73 -17.21 99.57
N ALA A 366 43.35 -17.24 100.77
CA ALA A 366 43.07 -16.24 101.80
C ALA A 366 43.64 -14.87 101.41
N THR A 367 42.87 -13.80 101.65
CA THR A 367 43.35 -12.42 101.44
C THR A 367 44.54 -12.12 102.33
N VAL A 368 45.56 -11.52 101.76
CA VAL A 368 46.81 -11.15 102.43
C VAL A 368 46.98 -9.63 102.39
N TYR A 369 47.38 -9.06 103.52
CA TYR A 369 47.72 -7.64 103.60
C TYR A 369 49.24 -7.49 103.61
N ALA A 370 49.73 -6.62 102.74
CA ALA A 370 51.12 -6.21 102.62
C ALA A 370 51.16 -4.69 102.44
N ASP A 371 52.32 -4.08 102.63
CA ASP A 371 52.48 -2.66 102.32
C ASP A 371 52.59 -2.50 100.80
N VAL A 372 51.74 -1.66 100.23
CA VAL A 372 51.63 -1.44 98.79
C VAL A 372 51.93 0.02 98.48
N THR A 373 53.03 0.25 97.79
CA THR A 373 53.40 1.57 97.26
C THR A 373 53.30 1.60 95.74
N ARG A 374 53.03 2.77 95.16
CA ARG A 374 52.87 2.98 93.70
C ARG A 374 53.97 3.92 93.19
N PRO A 375 55.22 3.44 93.11
CA PRO A 375 56.37 4.30 92.84
C PRO A 375 56.26 5.00 91.48
N THR A 376 55.79 4.31 90.44
CA THR A 376 55.60 4.87 89.09
C THR A 376 54.18 4.62 88.58
N VAL A 377 53.83 5.19 87.42
CA VAL A 377 52.56 4.94 86.72
C VAL A 377 52.45 3.52 86.13
N ASN A 378 53.53 2.74 86.13
CA ASN A 378 53.57 1.40 85.54
C ASN A 378 53.94 0.31 86.54
N THR A 379 54.21 0.66 87.80
CA THR A 379 54.73 -0.28 88.78
C THR A 379 54.13 -0.08 90.17
N CYS A 380 53.78 -1.18 90.83
CA CYS A 380 53.53 -1.25 92.27
C CYS A 380 54.70 -1.94 92.97
N ALA A 381 54.99 -1.60 94.22
CA ALA A 381 55.94 -2.33 95.05
C ALA A 381 55.22 -2.90 96.27
N ILE A 382 55.38 -4.21 96.48
CA ILE A 382 54.75 -4.97 97.55
C ILE A 382 55.83 -5.33 98.56
N ALA A 383 55.72 -4.81 99.79
CA ALA A 383 56.67 -5.10 100.85
C ALA A 383 56.03 -5.98 101.94
N PHE A 384 56.78 -7.02 102.35
CA PHE A 384 56.39 -8.00 103.36
C PHE A 384 57.29 -7.89 104.59
N ALA A 385 56.73 -8.12 105.77
CA ALA A 385 57.49 -8.17 107.03
C ALA A 385 58.40 -9.42 107.14
N LYS A 386 58.10 -10.47 106.37
CA LYS A 386 58.88 -11.72 106.27
C LYS A 386 58.93 -12.15 104.80
N ALA A 387 60.09 -12.63 104.35
CA ALA A 387 60.27 -13.08 102.98
C ALA A 387 59.26 -14.21 102.65
N PRO A 388 58.36 -14.02 101.67
CA PRO A 388 57.41 -15.04 101.25
C PRO A 388 58.14 -16.25 100.65
N ALA A 389 57.63 -17.46 100.87
CA ALA A 389 58.13 -18.65 100.19
C ALA A 389 57.94 -18.54 98.66
N LEU A 390 58.62 -19.40 97.90
CA LEU A 390 58.59 -19.36 96.43
C LEU A 390 57.15 -19.34 95.90
N ASN A 391 56.77 -18.29 95.16
CA ASN A 391 55.44 -18.07 94.60
C ASN A 391 54.26 -18.13 95.62
N ALA A 392 54.52 -17.81 96.89
CA ALA A 392 53.53 -17.95 97.96
C ALA A 392 52.28 -17.07 97.79
N TYR A 393 52.40 -15.91 97.14
CA TYR A 393 51.29 -14.95 97.01
C TYR A 393 51.00 -14.60 95.55
N ARG A 394 49.72 -14.52 95.19
CA ARG A 394 49.26 -13.95 93.92
C ARG A 394 48.94 -12.48 94.15
N VAL A 395 49.54 -11.61 93.33
CA VAL A 395 49.24 -10.18 93.30
C VAL A 395 48.40 -9.91 92.06
N ILE A 396 47.21 -9.34 92.26
CA ILE A 396 46.36 -8.82 91.20
C ILE A 396 46.45 -7.30 91.25
N VAL A 397 46.74 -6.69 90.10
CA VAL A 397 46.69 -5.24 89.88
C VAL A 397 45.60 -4.98 88.86
N LYS A 398 44.61 -4.17 89.21
CA LYS A 398 43.51 -3.79 88.32
C LYS A 398 43.53 -2.28 88.10
N LYS A 399 43.43 -1.87 86.84
CA LYS A 399 43.25 -0.46 86.47
C LYS A 399 41.83 -0.03 86.87
N ASN A 400 41.72 1.06 87.62
CA ASN A 400 40.43 1.66 87.96
C ASN A 400 39.84 2.44 86.79
#